data_AF-A0A935UYN4-F1
#
_entry.id   AF-A0A935UYN4-F1
#
_cell.length_a   1.000
_cell.length_b   1.000
_cell.length_c   1.000
_cell.angle_alpha   90.00
_cell.angle_beta   90.00
_cell.angle_gamma   90.00
#
_symmetry.space_group_name_H-M   'P 1'
#
loop_
_entity.id
_entity.type
_entity.pdbx_description
1 polymer ?
#
loop_
_entity_poly.entity_id
_entity_poly.type
_entity_poly.pdbx_seq_one_letter_code
_entity_poly.pdbx_strand_id
1 'polypeptide(L)'
;MKAETLSLLRRGAPEAERWPHARRLFEHQRALCPDYAAFVGDADPQTFAELPAAPVGLFRDLRFCVSAHSGAIFRTSGTTSGQRGAHHLPDTEAVELAARLHFDSMLLGCPTANTLSLVTDANEHPDSSLGHMIRHLAPARGASFGPA
;
A
#
# COMPACT_ATOMS: atom_id res chain seq x y z
N MET A 1 13.61 -10.70 -3.76
CA MET A 1 13.18 -9.29 -3.62
C MET A 1 12.05 -9.12 -2.59
N LYS A 2 10.83 -9.66 -2.80
CA LYS A 2 9.69 -9.49 -1.87
C LYS A 2 9.99 -9.80 -0.39
N ALA A 3 10.44 -11.03 -0.09
CA ALA A 3 10.67 -11.48 1.29
C ALA A 3 11.68 -10.60 2.04
N GLU A 4 12.71 -10.15 1.33
CA GLU A 4 13.75 -9.26 1.86
C GLU A 4 13.21 -7.86 2.14
N THR A 5 12.44 -7.28 1.22
CA THR A 5 11.73 -5.99 1.44
C THR A 5 10.83 -6.07 2.66
N LEU A 6 10.04 -7.14 2.81
CA LEU A 6 9.16 -7.33 3.97
C LEU A 6 9.96 -7.48 5.27
N SER A 7 11.11 -8.15 5.24
CA SER A 7 12.01 -8.27 6.40
C SER A 7 12.55 -6.91 6.84
N LEU A 8 12.97 -6.07 5.89
CA LEU A 8 13.46 -4.71 6.17
C LEU A 8 12.38 -3.81 6.79
N LEU A 9 11.15 -3.90 6.27
CA LEU A 9 10.01 -3.17 6.81
C LEU A 9 9.68 -3.60 8.25
N ARG A 10 9.63 -4.92 8.52
CA ARG A 10 9.33 -5.46 9.86
C ARG A 10 10.33 -5.01 10.92
N ARG A 11 11.61 -4.96 10.57
CA ARG A 11 12.68 -4.57 11.51
C ARG A 11 12.83 -3.05 11.65
N GLY A 12 12.08 -2.26 10.88
CA GLY A 12 12.29 -0.80 10.83
C GLY A 12 13.72 -0.44 10.42
N ALA A 13 14.29 -1.17 9.45
CA ALA A 13 15.69 -1.03 9.08
C ALA A 13 16.04 0.42 8.70
N PRO A 14 17.24 0.90 9.07
CA PRO A 14 17.67 2.26 8.75
C PRO A 14 17.70 2.48 7.23
N GLU A 15 17.60 3.74 6.82
CA GLU A 15 17.56 4.10 5.40
C GLU A 15 18.72 3.52 4.58
N ALA A 16 19.94 3.55 5.15
CA ALA A 16 21.14 2.99 4.52
C ALA A 16 20.99 1.49 4.17
N GLU A 17 20.28 0.71 4.99
CA GLU A 17 19.97 -0.69 4.70
C GLU A 17 18.83 -0.83 3.68
N ARG A 18 17.82 0.06 3.71
CA ARG A 18 16.66 -0.02 2.81
C ARG A 18 16.98 0.45 1.39
N TRP A 19 17.95 1.35 1.22
CA TRP A 19 18.19 2.07 -0.03
C TRP A 19 18.56 1.15 -1.21
N PRO A 20 19.51 0.21 -1.06
CA PRO A 20 19.82 -0.73 -2.15
C PRO A 20 18.60 -1.52 -2.64
N HIS A 21 17.65 -1.85 -1.75
CA HIS A 21 16.43 -2.57 -2.12
C HIS A 21 15.41 -1.67 -2.80
N ALA A 22 15.24 -0.43 -2.32
CA ALA A 22 14.36 0.53 -2.98
C ALA A 22 14.83 0.87 -4.39
N ARG A 23 16.15 1.06 -4.58
CA ARG A 23 16.75 1.26 -5.90
C ARG A 23 16.50 0.08 -6.83
N ARG A 24 16.72 -1.16 -6.36
CA ARG A 24 16.40 -2.37 -7.15
C ARG A 24 14.91 -2.48 -7.50
N LEU A 25 14.01 -2.12 -6.57
CA LEU A 25 12.58 -2.13 -6.82
C LEU A 25 12.18 -1.08 -7.87
N PHE A 26 12.74 0.13 -7.78
CA PHE A 26 12.57 1.19 -8.77
C PHE A 26 13.04 0.75 -10.16
N GLU A 27 14.25 0.21 -10.27
CA GLU A 27 14.80 -0.31 -11.53
C GLU A 27 13.94 -1.44 -12.10
N HIS A 28 13.47 -2.36 -11.24
CA HIS A 28 12.59 -3.45 -11.64
C HIS A 28 11.21 -2.96 -12.13
N GLN A 29 10.60 -1.99 -11.44
CA GLN A 29 9.33 -1.40 -11.88
C GLN A 29 9.50 -0.64 -13.19
N ARG A 30 10.55 0.17 -13.32
CA ARG A 30 10.86 0.91 -14.56
C ARG A 30 11.09 -0.03 -15.74
N ALA A 31 11.76 -1.16 -15.53
CA ALA A 31 12.04 -2.11 -16.61
C ALA A 31 10.80 -2.88 -17.10
N LEU A 32 9.81 -3.12 -16.23
CA LEU A 32 8.72 -4.06 -16.51
C LEU A 32 7.31 -3.43 -16.53
N CYS A 33 7.17 -2.17 -16.16
CA CYS A 33 5.90 -1.45 -16.16
C CYS A 33 6.00 -0.23 -17.08
N PRO A 34 5.50 -0.31 -18.34
CA PRO A 34 5.62 0.79 -19.31
C PRO A 34 5.03 2.11 -18.83
N ASP A 35 3.87 2.09 -18.17
CA ASP A 35 3.24 3.28 -17.62
C ASP A 35 4.11 3.93 -16.54
N TYR A 36 4.72 3.10 -15.68
CA TYR A 36 5.64 3.59 -14.65
C TYR A 36 6.92 4.12 -15.28
N ALA A 37 7.47 3.45 -16.30
CA ALA A 37 8.64 3.89 -17.04
C ALA A 37 8.42 5.26 -17.70
N ALA A 38 7.25 5.46 -18.33
CA ALA A 38 6.86 6.73 -18.92
C ALA A 38 6.70 7.82 -17.86
N PHE A 39 6.14 7.49 -16.69
CA PHE A 39 5.98 8.44 -15.58
C PHE A 39 7.32 8.89 -15.00
N VAL A 40 8.26 7.97 -14.76
CA VAL A 40 9.56 8.30 -14.13
C VAL A 40 10.59 8.82 -15.12
N GLY A 41 10.40 8.61 -16.43
CA GLY A 41 11.29 9.09 -17.48
C GLY A 41 12.74 8.63 -17.27
N ASP A 42 13.67 9.58 -17.33
CA ASP A 42 15.11 9.36 -17.14
C ASP A 42 15.60 9.53 -15.69
N ALA A 43 14.70 9.52 -14.71
CA ALA A 43 15.08 9.62 -13.30
C ALA A 43 16.10 8.54 -12.91
N ASP A 44 17.19 8.98 -12.26
CA ASP A 44 18.22 8.13 -11.63
C ASP A 44 18.42 8.60 -10.18
N PRO A 45 17.49 8.26 -9.27
CA PRO A 45 17.57 8.69 -7.88
C PRO A 45 18.80 8.08 -7.20
N GLN A 46 19.52 8.93 -6.45
CA GLN A 46 20.67 8.54 -5.64
C GLN A 46 20.32 8.36 -4.17
N THR A 47 19.15 8.86 -3.76
CA THR A 47 18.62 8.77 -2.40
C THR A 47 17.14 8.40 -2.38
N PHE A 48 16.62 7.99 -1.22
CA PHE A 48 15.18 7.73 -1.07
C PHE A 48 14.32 8.95 -1.36
N ALA A 49 14.77 10.14 -0.97
CA ALA A 49 14.02 11.38 -1.15
C ALA A 49 13.85 11.77 -2.63
N GLU A 50 14.73 11.26 -3.50
CA GLU A 50 14.70 11.51 -4.94
C GLU A 50 13.79 10.53 -5.71
N LEU A 51 13.28 9.48 -5.06
CA LEU A 51 12.38 8.53 -5.72
C LEU A 51 11.07 9.25 -6.16
N PRO A 52 10.69 9.17 -7.44
CA PRO A 52 9.46 9.81 -7.91
C PRO A 52 8.22 9.23 -7.20
N ALA A 53 7.50 10.08 -6.47
CA ALA A 53 6.23 9.71 -5.86
C ALA A 53 5.12 9.78 -6.91
N ALA A 54 4.51 8.64 -7.23
CA ALA A 54 3.37 8.56 -8.14
C ALA A 54 2.14 9.26 -7.53
N PRO A 55 1.59 10.31 -8.16
CA PRO A 55 0.35 10.93 -7.70
C PRO A 55 -0.80 9.90 -7.70
N VAL A 56 -1.61 9.91 -6.64
CA VAL A 56 -2.76 8.99 -6.49
C VAL A 56 -3.71 9.06 -7.69
N GLY A 57 -3.87 10.23 -8.29
CA GLY A 57 -4.71 10.44 -9.48
C GLY A 57 -4.27 9.63 -10.70
N LEU A 58 -2.97 9.28 -10.82
CA LEU A 58 -2.48 8.50 -11.96
C LEU A 58 -2.95 7.06 -11.93
N PHE A 59 -3.24 6.49 -10.75
CA PHE A 59 -3.79 5.14 -10.63
C PHE A 59 -5.22 5.01 -11.17
N ARG A 60 -5.85 6.14 -11.56
CA ARG A 60 -7.10 6.13 -12.32
C ARG A 60 -6.90 5.67 -13.75
N ASP A 61 -5.84 6.17 -14.36
CA ASP A 61 -5.64 6.13 -15.80
C ASP A 61 -4.52 5.15 -16.19
N LEU A 62 -3.63 4.82 -15.25
CA LEU A 62 -2.41 4.04 -15.46
C LEU A 62 -2.34 2.80 -14.54
N ARG A 63 -1.67 1.75 -15.02
CA ARG A 63 -1.43 0.52 -14.25
C ARG A 63 0.03 0.43 -13.80
N PHE A 64 0.29 0.85 -12.56
CA PHE A 64 1.60 0.70 -11.90
C PHE A 64 1.78 -0.68 -11.25
N CYS A 65 1.67 -1.75 -12.05
CA CYS A 65 1.88 -3.12 -11.58
C CYS A 65 2.69 -3.93 -12.58
N VAL A 66 3.77 -4.54 -12.10
CA VAL A 66 4.68 -5.38 -12.90
C VAL A 66 4.07 -6.76 -13.19
N SER A 67 3.16 -7.24 -12.35
CA SER A 67 2.54 -8.55 -12.56
C SER A 67 1.38 -8.47 -13.55
N ALA A 68 1.42 -9.33 -14.57
CA ALA A 68 0.27 -9.55 -15.45
C ALA A 68 -0.94 -10.11 -14.67
N HIS A 69 -0.68 -10.90 -13.62
CA HIS A 69 -1.69 -11.51 -12.76
C HIS A 69 -1.73 -10.75 -11.43
N SER A 70 -2.79 -9.96 -11.22
CA SER A 70 -3.02 -9.32 -9.92
C SER A 70 -3.75 -10.29 -8.99
N GLY A 71 -3.14 -10.62 -7.84
CA GLY A 71 -3.79 -11.39 -6.79
C GLY A 71 -4.81 -10.56 -6.01
N ALA A 72 -4.67 -9.23 -5.98
CA ALA A 72 -5.64 -8.30 -5.41
C ALA A 72 -5.77 -7.03 -6.26
N ILE A 73 -6.96 -6.44 -6.27
CA ILE A 73 -7.25 -5.16 -6.93
C ILE A 73 -8.03 -4.29 -5.95
N PHE A 74 -7.44 -3.17 -5.55
CA PHE A 74 -8.13 -2.17 -4.75
C PHE A 74 -8.55 -1.00 -5.63
N ARG A 75 -9.73 -0.44 -5.38
CA ARG A 75 -10.28 0.67 -6.15
C ARG A 75 -10.57 1.89 -5.28
N THR A 76 -10.22 3.07 -5.79
CA THR A 76 -10.51 4.33 -5.09
C THR A 76 -12.01 4.62 -5.09
N SER A 77 -12.49 5.49 -4.20
CA SER A 77 -13.91 5.83 -4.09
C SER A 77 -14.44 6.68 -5.26
N GLY A 78 -13.56 7.35 -6.00
CA GLY A 78 -13.92 8.14 -7.17
C GLY A 78 -14.67 9.45 -6.86
N THR A 79 -14.61 9.95 -5.62
CA THR A 79 -15.40 11.12 -5.16
C THR A 79 -15.16 12.42 -5.95
N THR A 80 -14.02 12.57 -6.62
CA THR A 80 -13.67 13.80 -7.36
C THR A 80 -14.16 13.80 -8.81
N SER A 81 -14.16 12.65 -9.51
CA SER A 81 -14.46 12.58 -10.96
C SER A 81 -15.50 11.52 -11.33
N GLY A 82 -16.09 10.82 -10.34
CA GLY A 82 -16.96 9.65 -10.54
C GLY A 82 -16.21 8.39 -11.00
N GLN A 83 -15.05 8.56 -11.64
CA GLN A 83 -14.16 7.47 -12.06
C GLN A 83 -13.31 6.95 -10.89
N ARG A 84 -13.32 5.64 -10.70
CA ARG A 84 -12.52 4.93 -9.71
C ARG A 84 -11.21 4.48 -10.34
N GLY A 85 -10.09 4.74 -9.66
CA GLY A 85 -8.81 4.14 -10.05
C GLY A 85 -8.61 2.76 -9.49
N ALA A 86 -7.65 2.03 -10.04
CA ALA A 86 -7.36 0.65 -9.69
C ALA A 86 -5.89 0.45 -9.34
N HIS A 87 -5.64 -0.01 -8.12
CA HIS A 87 -4.33 -0.41 -7.64
C HIS A 87 -4.23 -1.93 -7.68
N HIS A 88 -3.44 -2.42 -8.64
CA HIS A 88 -3.20 -3.85 -8.83
C HIS A 88 -2.01 -4.31 -8.00
N LEU A 89 -2.21 -5.35 -7.21
CA LEU A 89 -1.19 -5.93 -6.35
C LEU A 89 -1.01 -7.42 -6.67
N PRO A 90 0.22 -7.96 -6.62
CA PRO A 90 0.43 -9.40 -6.72
C PRO A 90 -0.18 -10.14 -5.53
N ASP A 91 -0.21 -9.51 -4.35
CA ASP A 91 -0.81 -9.99 -3.12
C ASP A 91 -0.94 -8.82 -2.11
N THR A 92 -1.55 -9.08 -0.95
CA THR A 92 -1.88 -8.06 0.06
C THR A 92 -0.84 -7.91 1.17
N GLU A 93 0.22 -8.72 1.22
CA GLU A 93 1.12 -8.81 2.39
C GLU A 93 1.79 -7.47 2.72
N ALA A 94 2.26 -6.74 1.72
CA ALA A 94 2.96 -5.47 1.92
C ALA A 94 2.00 -4.39 2.45
N VAL A 95 0.78 -4.34 1.93
CA VAL A 95 -0.26 -3.39 2.38
C VAL A 95 -0.68 -3.70 3.80
N GLU A 96 -0.91 -4.97 4.12
CA GLU A 96 -1.28 -5.40 5.47
C GLU A 96 -0.17 -5.12 6.49
N LEU A 97 1.09 -5.38 6.14
CA LEU A 97 2.23 -5.08 6.99
C LEU A 97 2.35 -3.58 7.23
N ALA A 98 2.27 -2.76 6.17
CA ALA A 98 2.37 -1.31 6.28
C ALA A 98 1.25 -0.74 7.16
N ALA A 99 0.02 -1.21 6.99
CA ALA A 99 -1.12 -0.80 7.79
C ALA A 99 -0.91 -1.10 9.28
N ARG A 100 -0.42 -2.31 9.61
CA ARG A 100 -0.10 -2.71 11.00
C ARG A 100 1.00 -1.82 11.60
N LEU A 101 2.13 -1.68 10.92
CA LEU A 101 3.26 -0.89 11.41
C LEU A 101 2.87 0.58 11.63
N HIS A 102 2.10 1.16 10.71
CA HIS A 102 1.66 2.54 10.85
C HIS A 102 0.67 2.70 12.01
N PHE A 103 -0.33 1.82 12.09
CA PHE A 103 -1.29 1.82 13.19
C PHE A 103 -0.60 1.72 14.56
N ASP A 104 0.36 0.80 14.70
CA ASP A 104 1.13 0.59 15.92
C ASP A 104 1.94 1.84 16.30
N SER A 105 2.56 2.49 15.29
CA SER A 105 3.31 3.73 15.49
C SER A 105 2.44 4.92 15.95
N MET A 106 1.18 4.95 15.54
CA MET A 106 0.25 6.05 15.86
C MET A 106 -0.41 5.88 17.22
N LEU A 107 -0.46 4.65 17.75
CA LEU A 107 -1.14 4.33 19.01
C LEU A 107 -0.26 4.41 20.26
N LEU A 108 0.99 4.87 20.16
CA LEU A 108 1.97 5.13 21.25
C LEU A 108 1.45 4.87 22.69
N GLY A 109 1.41 3.59 23.10
CA GLY A 109 1.12 3.19 24.48
C GLY A 109 -0.34 3.28 24.93
N CYS A 110 -1.30 3.52 24.04
CA CYS A 110 -2.71 3.48 24.38
C CYS A 110 -3.14 2.02 24.63
N PRO A 111 -3.60 1.66 25.85
CA PRO A 111 -4.18 0.33 26.08
C PRO A 111 -5.32 0.18 25.09
N THR A 112 -5.39 -0.96 24.39
CA THR A 112 -6.49 -1.29 23.47
C THR A 112 -7.80 -1.34 24.24
N ALA A 113 -8.44 -0.20 24.41
CA ALA A 113 -9.76 -0.08 25.01
C ALA A 113 -10.69 0.42 23.90
N ASN A 114 -11.38 -0.55 23.29
CA ASN A 114 -12.55 -0.38 22.43
C ASN A 114 -12.34 0.56 21.22
N THR A 115 -11.68 0.06 20.18
CA THR A 115 -11.65 0.73 18.88
C THR A 115 -12.97 0.51 18.15
N LEU A 116 -13.66 1.60 17.81
CA LEU A 116 -14.81 1.59 16.89
C LEU A 116 -14.33 1.91 15.48
N SER A 117 -14.67 1.06 14.51
CA SER A 117 -14.49 1.37 13.09
C SER A 117 -15.81 1.87 12.50
N LEU A 118 -15.76 3.00 11.79
CA LEU A 118 -16.85 3.52 10.96
C LEU A 118 -16.63 3.24 9.46
N VAL A 119 -15.60 2.46 9.13
CA VAL A 119 -15.38 2.01 7.76
C VAL A 119 -16.44 0.97 7.41
N THR A 120 -17.08 1.16 6.26
CA THR A 120 -18.10 0.26 5.73
C THR A 120 -17.58 -1.17 5.59
N ASP A 121 -18.48 -2.15 5.68
CA ASP A 121 -18.12 -3.56 5.66
C ASP A 121 -17.36 -3.88 4.36
N ALA A 122 -16.22 -4.54 4.50
CA ALA A 122 -15.44 -5.05 3.37
C ALA A 122 -16.24 -6.06 2.53
N ASN A 123 -17.31 -6.68 3.05
CA ASN A 123 -18.22 -7.50 2.26
C ASN A 123 -19.06 -6.68 1.27
N GLU A 124 -19.40 -5.43 1.60
CA GLU A 124 -20.14 -4.52 0.72
C GLU A 124 -19.20 -3.88 -0.31
N HIS A 125 -17.97 -3.58 0.11
CA HIS A 125 -16.94 -2.99 -0.74
C HIS A 125 -15.63 -3.80 -0.71
N PRO A 126 -15.60 -4.99 -1.37
CA PRO A 126 -14.46 -5.91 -1.32
C PRO A 126 -13.21 -5.37 -2.02
N ASP A 127 -13.35 -4.34 -2.85
CA ASP A 127 -12.24 -3.66 -3.50
C ASP A 127 -11.78 -2.40 -2.73
N SER A 128 -12.27 -2.16 -1.50
CA SER A 128 -11.80 -1.08 -0.63
C SER A 128 -10.49 -1.46 0.07
N SER A 129 -9.39 -0.78 -0.26
CA SER A 129 -8.13 -0.97 0.48
C SER A 129 -8.26 -0.61 1.95
N LEU A 130 -9.04 0.43 2.28
CA LEU A 130 -9.28 0.83 3.67
C LEU A 130 -10.10 -0.24 4.42
N GLY A 131 -11.17 -0.76 3.81
CA GLY A 131 -11.96 -1.86 4.38
C GLY A 131 -11.09 -3.10 4.63
N HIS A 132 -10.23 -3.45 3.67
CA HIS A 132 -9.25 -4.53 3.80
C HIS A 132 -8.30 -4.30 4.98
N MET A 133 -7.67 -3.12 5.06
CA MET A 133 -6.73 -2.79 6.13
C MET A 133 -7.39 -2.89 7.52
N ILE A 134 -8.58 -2.32 7.70
CA ILE A 134 -9.32 -2.38 8.98
C ILE A 134 -9.67 -3.81 9.36
N ARG A 135 -10.16 -4.62 8.41
CA ARG A 135 -10.47 -6.05 8.66
C ARG A 135 -9.26 -6.82 9.16
N HIS A 136 -8.07 -6.52 8.65
CA HIS A 136 -6.84 -7.20 9.05
C HIS A 136 -6.28 -6.68 10.39
N LEU A 137 -6.66 -5.48 10.82
CA LEU A 137 -6.30 -4.89 12.12
C LEU A 137 -7.24 -5.35 13.26
N ALA A 138 -8.55 -5.48 13.00
CA ALA A 138 -9.58 -5.72 14.01
C ALA A 138 -9.42 -7.01 14.86
N PRO A 139 -9.15 -8.20 14.29
CA PRO A 139 -9.05 -9.44 15.04
C PRO A 139 -7.91 -9.47 16.06
N ALA A 140 -6.83 -8.73 15.79
CA ALA A 140 -5.66 -8.68 16.67
C ALA A 140 -5.89 -7.82 17.92
N ARG A 141 -6.98 -7.03 17.98
CA ARG A 141 -7.13 -5.92 18.93
C ARG A 141 -8.54 -5.71 19.49
N GLY A 142 -9.43 -6.70 19.33
CA GLY A 142 -10.77 -6.69 19.95
C GLY A 142 -11.74 -5.63 19.40
N ALA A 143 -11.54 -5.17 18.16
CA ALA A 143 -12.43 -4.18 17.56
C ALA A 143 -13.78 -4.81 17.17
N SER A 144 -14.88 -4.13 17.48
CA SER A 144 -16.23 -4.48 17.01
C SER A 144 -16.61 -3.58 15.84
N PHE A 145 -17.17 -4.18 14.78
CA PHE A 145 -17.78 -3.42 13.69
C PHE A 145 -19.13 -2.89 14.16
N GLY A 146 -19.38 -1.59 13.97
CA GLY A 146 -20.71 -1.02 14.20
C GLY A 146 -21.71 -1.54 13.16
N PRO A 147 -23.00 -1.64 13.48
CA PRO A 147 -24.01 -1.84 12.44
C PRO A 147 -23.98 -0.64 11.48
N ALA A 148 -24.04 -0.93 10.18
CA ALA A 148 -24.19 0.06 9.12
C ALA A 148 -25.50 0.86 9.27
#